data_AF-A0A370XBZ3-F1
#
_entry.id   AF-A0A370XBZ3-F1
#
_cell.length_a   1.000
_cell.length_b   1.000
_cell.length_c   1.000
_cell.angle_alpha   90.00
_cell.angle_beta   90.00
_cell.angle_gamma   90.00
#
_symmetry.space_group_name_H-M   'P 1'
#
loop_
_entity.id
_entity.type
_entity.pdbx_description
1 polymer ?
#
loop_
_entity_poly.entity_id
_entity_poly.type
_entity_poly.pdbx_seq_one_letter_code
_entity_poly.pdbx_strand_id
1 'polypeptide(L)'
;MSALADRIVVLGREGLHIAAIAQRLGCTRGWVGEVLLLNGIAARPRPDRFTGRVLAAHGDGLHIAAIARTVGCSHQWVSHILHTHTLDPHPRPEVQQARARRAVIRSALASADLSVRDLAVLTDVPLRRVRKDLLLLGLNARPAGKPKHPKRDAADQRRERIAGDLRIDPTIPSIVLAQRYRVSLQQIRVDRQRLTGSSGPEAQRRASAHERRSVIRSALASAHLTVRDLAALTNSSPRAIRNDLRRLNLTVRSAPGAMGAPNTNPTT
;
A
#
# COMPACT_ATOMS: atom_id res chain seq x y z
N MET A 1 30.59 69.01 22.73
CA MET A 1 30.71 67.57 23.05
C MET A 1 31.46 67.42 24.36
N SER A 2 31.15 66.40 25.18
CA SER A 2 31.89 66.18 26.43
C SER A 2 33.26 65.56 26.13
N ALA A 3 34.29 65.86 26.93
CA ALA A 3 35.63 65.30 26.77
C ALA A 3 35.67 63.76 26.75
N LEU A 4 34.63 63.11 27.30
CA LEU A 4 34.49 61.66 27.32
C LEU A 4 33.90 61.11 26.00
N ALA A 5 33.02 61.87 25.33
CA ALA A 5 32.56 61.54 23.97
C ALA A 5 33.70 61.60 22.96
N ASP A 6 34.58 62.61 23.05
CA ASP A 6 35.74 62.74 22.16
C ASP A 6 36.71 61.55 22.32
N ARG A 7 36.93 61.09 23.56
CA ARG A 7 37.70 59.87 23.84
C ARG A 7 37.08 58.61 23.25
N ILE A 8 35.75 58.47 23.26
CA ILE A 8 35.05 57.35 22.63
C ILE A 8 35.29 57.35 21.11
N VAL A 9 35.20 58.52 20.47
CA VAL A 9 35.42 58.69 19.02
C VAL A 9 36.84 58.29 18.64
N VAL A 10 37.85 58.73 19.40
CA VAL A 10 39.26 58.37 19.17
C VAL A 10 39.46 56.86 19.27
N LEU A 11 39.03 56.22 20.36
CA LEU A 11 39.17 54.76 20.53
C LEU A 11 38.38 53.96 19.48
N GLY A 12 37.24 54.49 19.03
CA GLY A 12 36.46 53.92 17.93
C GLY A 12 37.20 53.96 16.60
N ARG A 13 37.89 55.07 16.29
CA ARG A 13 38.74 55.22 15.10
C ARG A 13 40.00 54.36 15.16
N GLU A 14 40.55 54.15 16.35
CA GLU A 14 41.61 53.16 16.60
C GLU A 14 41.12 51.70 16.43
N GLY A 15 39.80 51.52 16.23
CA GLY A 15 39.21 50.24 15.91
C GLY A 15 38.97 49.34 17.13
N LEU A 16 38.87 49.90 18.33
CA LEU A 16 38.48 49.16 19.53
C LEU A 16 36.99 48.81 19.49
N HIS A 17 36.65 47.65 20.08
CA HIS A 17 35.27 47.21 20.19
C HIS A 17 34.51 47.98 21.29
N ILE A 18 33.20 48.22 21.11
CA ILE A 18 32.32 48.92 22.07
C ILE A 18 32.52 48.44 23.51
N ALA A 19 32.55 47.12 23.72
CA ALA A 19 32.73 46.53 25.05
C ALA A 19 34.09 46.89 25.68
N ALA A 20 35.17 46.95 24.90
CA ALA A 20 36.49 47.33 25.37
C ALA A 20 36.57 48.82 25.69
N ILE A 21 35.94 49.66 24.86
CA ILE A 21 35.82 51.11 25.11
C ILE A 21 35.02 51.35 26.40
N ALA A 22 33.86 50.71 26.54
CA ALA A 22 33.00 50.79 27.71
C ALA A 22 33.73 50.38 29.01
N GLN A 23 34.47 49.27 28.96
CA GLN A 23 35.27 48.80 30.09
C GLN A 23 36.42 49.76 30.43
N ARG A 24 37.11 50.30 29.42
CA ARG A 24 38.26 51.19 29.59
C ARG A 24 37.87 52.56 30.15
N LEU A 25 36.69 53.06 29.78
CA LEU A 25 36.20 54.38 30.16
C LEU A 25 35.18 54.35 31.32
N GLY A 26 34.84 53.16 31.84
CA GLY A 26 33.90 53.01 32.95
C GLY A 26 32.47 53.42 32.60
N CYS A 27 32.04 53.22 31.34
CA CYS A 27 30.72 53.66 30.86
C CYS A 27 29.90 52.51 30.28
N THR A 28 28.62 52.74 30.00
CA THR A 28 27.72 51.70 29.49
C THR A 28 27.95 51.45 28.00
N ARG A 29 27.77 50.20 27.56
CA ARG A 29 27.93 49.83 26.13
C ARG A 29 26.94 50.56 25.22
N GLY A 30 25.72 50.80 25.70
CA GLY A 30 24.69 51.50 24.93
C GLY A 30 25.11 52.94 24.62
N TRP A 31 25.63 53.65 25.61
CA TRP A 31 26.08 55.02 25.43
C TRP A 31 27.31 55.14 24.52
N VAL A 32 28.26 54.21 24.63
CA VAL A 32 29.38 54.12 23.67
C VAL A 32 28.88 53.88 22.24
N GLY A 33 27.91 52.98 22.06
CA GLY A 33 27.30 52.71 20.75
C GLY A 33 26.61 53.94 20.16
N GLU A 34 25.87 54.67 20.98
CA GLU A 34 25.18 55.91 20.59
C GLU A 34 26.16 57.01 20.16
N VAL A 35 27.22 57.24 20.94
CA VAL A 35 28.25 58.22 20.60
C VAL A 35 28.96 57.87 19.29
N LEU A 36 29.30 56.59 19.08
CA LEU A 36 29.92 56.15 17.81
C LEU A 36 28.96 56.31 16.62
N LEU A 37 27.69 55.97 16.79
CA LEU A 37 26.66 56.10 15.77
C LEU A 37 26.44 57.57 15.37
N LEU A 38 26.33 58.47 16.35
CA LEU A 38 26.19 59.91 16.12
C LEU A 38 27.39 60.52 15.39
N ASN A 39 28.57 59.90 15.51
CA ASN A 39 29.80 60.32 14.84
C ASN A 39 30.08 59.54 13.55
N GLY A 40 29.14 58.73 13.06
CA GLY A 40 29.27 57.97 11.81
C GLY A 40 30.32 56.86 11.85
N ILE A 41 30.74 56.42 13.04
CA ILE A 41 31.70 55.34 13.20
C ILE A 41 30.94 54.03 13.31
N ALA A 42 31.05 53.19 12.29
CA ALA A 42 30.50 51.84 12.32
C ALA A 42 31.14 51.04 13.46
N ALA A 43 30.31 50.52 14.35
CA ALA A 43 30.77 49.66 15.43
C ALA A 43 31.46 48.42 14.85
N ARG A 44 32.73 48.21 15.23
CA ARG A 44 33.45 47.01 14.83
C ARG A 44 32.76 45.80 15.48
N PRO A 45 32.48 44.71 14.75
CA PRO A 45 31.93 43.50 15.33
C PRO A 45 32.92 42.90 16.33
N ARG A 46 32.40 42.18 17.33
CA ARG A 46 33.22 41.56 18.39
C ARG A 46 34.23 40.61 17.74
N PRO A 47 35.53 40.66 18.09
CA PRO A 47 36.47 39.65 17.64
C PRO A 47 35.96 38.30 18.14
N ASP A 48 35.55 37.51 17.17
CA ASP A 48 34.75 36.35 17.44
C ASP A 48 35.67 35.15 17.61
N ARG A 49 35.79 34.70 18.87
CA ARG A 49 36.76 33.69 19.29
C ARG A 49 36.68 32.39 18.51
N PHE A 50 35.57 32.13 17.81
CA PHE A 50 35.42 30.92 17.04
C PHE A 50 35.45 31.12 15.52
N THR A 51 35.46 32.35 14.98
CA THR A 51 35.46 32.56 13.52
C THR A 51 36.65 31.91 12.85
N GLY A 52 37.86 32.11 13.38
CA GLY A 52 39.06 31.45 12.85
C GLY A 52 38.97 29.92 12.90
N ARG A 53 38.38 29.36 13.96
CA ARG A 53 38.20 27.90 14.11
C ARG A 53 37.12 27.35 13.19
N VAL A 54 36.05 28.11 12.93
CA VAL A 54 35.00 27.76 11.97
C VAL A 54 35.55 27.75 10.55
N LEU A 55 36.31 28.78 10.17
CA LEU A 55 36.91 28.89 8.83
C LEU A 55 37.96 27.82 8.58
N ALA A 56 38.83 27.53 9.57
CA ALA A 56 39.79 26.43 9.47
C ALA A 56 39.10 25.07 9.28
N ALA A 57 38.11 24.76 10.14
CA ALA A 57 37.34 23.52 10.04
C ALA A 57 36.54 23.41 8.72
N HIS A 58 36.10 24.53 8.14
CA HIS A 58 35.49 24.55 6.81
C HIS A 58 36.53 24.27 5.70
N GLY A 59 37.73 24.84 5.81
CA GLY A 59 38.87 24.54 4.92
C GLY A 59 39.27 23.06 4.92
N ASP A 60 39.09 22.37 6.04
CA ASP A 60 39.26 20.92 6.18
C ASP A 60 38.11 20.09 5.53
N GLY A 61 37.16 20.75 4.88
CA GLY A 61 36.03 20.11 4.18
C GLY A 61 34.89 19.65 5.08
N LEU A 62 34.87 20.04 6.36
CA LEU A 62 33.79 19.65 7.27
C LEU A 62 32.48 20.35 6.92
N HIS A 63 31.36 19.63 7.06
CA HIS A 63 30.03 20.21 6.94
C HIS A 63 29.62 20.97 8.21
N ILE A 64 28.63 21.87 8.12
CA ILE A 64 28.16 22.73 9.24
C ILE A 64 28.01 21.99 10.58
N ALA A 65 27.28 20.86 10.59
CA ALA A 65 27.05 20.12 11.84
C ALA A 65 28.29 19.41 12.41
N ALA A 66 29.33 19.17 11.61
CA ALA A 66 30.61 18.68 12.10
C ALA A 66 31.41 19.86 12.67
N ILE A 67 31.50 20.97 11.93
CA ILE A 67 32.14 22.22 12.40
C ILE A 67 31.57 22.65 13.75
N ALA A 68 30.25 22.71 13.88
CA ALA A 68 29.58 23.14 15.11
C ALA A 68 29.94 22.26 16.31
N ARG A 69 30.00 20.94 16.12
CA ARG A 69 30.43 20.00 17.17
C ARG A 69 31.91 20.16 17.53
N THR A 70 32.78 20.26 16.53
CA THR A 70 34.23 20.41 16.73
C THR A 70 34.61 21.73 17.39
N VAL A 71 33.90 22.80 17.03
CA VAL A 71 34.17 24.16 17.53
C VAL A 71 33.41 24.45 18.83
N GLY A 72 32.33 23.72 19.12
CA GLY A 72 31.49 23.91 20.31
C GLY A 72 30.54 25.11 20.19
N CYS A 73 29.96 25.31 19.01
CA CYS A 73 29.01 26.41 18.73
C CYS A 73 27.73 25.91 18.04
N SER A 74 26.74 26.78 17.84
CA SER A 74 25.45 26.38 17.24
C SER A 74 25.53 26.30 15.71
N HIS A 75 24.67 25.48 15.10
CA HIS A 75 24.59 25.36 13.63
C HIS A 75 24.29 26.69 12.93
N GLN A 76 23.33 27.47 13.47
CA GLN A 76 22.94 28.77 12.92
C GLN A 76 24.13 29.73 12.89
N TRP A 77 24.97 29.65 13.91
CA TRP A 77 26.09 30.54 14.07
C TRP A 77 27.25 30.20 13.11
N VAL A 78 27.52 28.91 12.90
CA VAL A 78 28.42 28.46 11.83
C VAL A 78 27.89 28.91 10.46
N SER A 79 26.60 28.73 10.19
CA SER A 79 25.98 29.21 8.94
C SER A 79 26.11 30.72 8.77
N HIS A 80 25.92 31.50 9.83
CA HIS A 80 26.08 32.95 9.80
C HIS A 80 27.52 33.33 9.39
N ILE A 81 28.53 32.75 10.05
CA ILE A 81 29.94 33.01 9.72
C ILE A 81 30.27 32.64 8.28
N LEU A 82 29.91 31.45 7.84
CA LEU A 82 30.18 31.03 6.46
C LEU A 82 29.53 32.00 5.46
N HIS A 83 28.29 32.43 5.73
CA HIS A 83 27.59 33.39 4.88
C HIS A 83 28.26 34.78 4.87
N THR A 84 28.66 35.30 6.03
CA THR A 84 29.38 36.58 6.15
C THR A 84 30.72 36.56 5.41
N HIS A 85 31.35 35.39 5.31
CA HIS A 85 32.60 35.19 4.56
C HIS A 85 32.39 34.71 3.12
N THR A 86 31.16 34.75 2.59
CA THR A 86 30.82 34.31 1.21
C THR A 86 31.23 32.87 0.89
N LEU A 87 31.31 32.01 1.92
CA LEU A 87 31.64 30.60 1.77
C LEU A 87 30.37 29.76 1.73
N ASP A 88 30.27 28.94 0.70
CA ASP A 88 29.17 27.99 0.60
C ASP A 88 29.36 26.85 1.62
N PRO A 89 28.29 26.46 2.33
CA PRO A 89 28.36 25.32 3.21
C PRO A 89 28.65 24.03 2.45
N HIS A 90 29.61 23.24 2.93
CA HIS A 90 29.78 21.88 2.43
C HIS A 90 28.51 21.07 2.68
N PRO A 91 27.90 20.50 1.63
CA PRO A 91 26.73 19.65 1.80
C PRO A 91 27.13 18.42 2.62
N ARG A 92 26.19 17.92 3.43
CA ARG A 92 26.43 16.68 4.20
C ARG A 92 26.85 15.55 3.25
N PRO A 93 27.74 14.64 3.66
CA PRO A 93 28.21 13.53 2.82
C PRO A 93 27.04 12.67 2.32
N GLU A 94 26.02 12.45 3.15
CA GLU A 94 24.79 11.75 2.75
C GLU A 94 24.05 12.45 1.59
N VAL A 95 24.05 13.79 1.58
CA VAL A 95 23.42 14.60 0.53
C VAL A 95 24.25 14.55 -0.74
N GLN A 96 25.59 14.57 -0.65
CA GLN A 96 26.47 14.39 -1.80
C GLN A 96 26.28 13.01 -2.43
N GLN A 97 26.30 11.94 -1.62
CA GLN A 97 26.04 10.58 -2.09
C GLN A 97 24.65 10.46 -2.73
N ALA A 98 23.62 11.08 -2.14
CA ALA A 98 22.28 11.10 -2.74
C ALA A 98 22.24 11.85 -4.08
N ARG A 99 22.97 12.98 -4.21
CA ARG A 99 23.10 13.73 -5.47
C ARG A 99 23.82 12.92 -6.54
N ALA A 100 24.97 12.32 -6.20
CA ALA A 100 25.74 11.48 -7.12
C ALA A 100 24.88 10.29 -7.60
N ARG A 101 24.22 9.58 -6.69
CA ARG A 101 23.29 8.50 -7.03
C ARG A 101 22.16 8.96 -7.95
N ARG A 102 21.54 10.10 -7.66
CA ARG A 102 20.47 10.66 -8.51
C ARG A 102 20.99 11.04 -9.90
N ALA A 103 22.23 11.49 -10.02
CA ALA A 103 22.86 11.77 -11.32
C ALA A 103 23.02 10.48 -12.13
N VAL A 104 23.50 9.39 -11.51
CA VAL A 104 23.60 8.06 -12.14
C VAL A 104 22.23 7.52 -12.54
N ILE A 105 21.22 7.65 -11.68
CA ILE A 105 19.83 7.25 -12.00
C ILE A 105 19.30 8.05 -13.20
N ARG A 106 19.58 9.35 -13.26
CA ARG A 106 19.14 10.23 -14.34
C ARG A 106 19.82 9.89 -15.66
N SER A 107 21.13 9.66 -15.67
CA SER A 107 21.86 9.27 -16.89
C SER A 107 21.43 7.89 -17.39
N ALA A 108 21.25 6.92 -16.49
CA ALA A 108 20.79 5.58 -16.82
C ALA A 108 19.34 5.54 -17.36
N LEU A 109 18.47 6.44 -16.89
CA LEU A 109 17.12 6.59 -17.43
C LEU A 109 17.09 7.31 -18.78
N ALA A 110 18.00 8.27 -19.00
CA ALA A 110 18.11 8.98 -20.28
C ALA A 110 18.58 8.05 -21.41
N SER A 111 19.32 6.99 -21.10
CA SER A 111 19.83 6.03 -22.09
C SER A 111 18.84 4.92 -22.50
N ALA A 112 17.67 4.76 -21.84
CA ALA A 112 16.61 3.74 -22.08
C ALA A 112 17.10 2.27 -22.18
N ASP A 113 16.82 1.33 -21.28
CA ASP A 113 15.54 0.68 -20.94
C ASP A 113 15.60 0.05 -19.52
N LEU A 114 16.38 0.64 -18.62
CA LEU A 114 16.63 0.04 -17.30
C LEU A 114 15.37 0.12 -16.44
N SER A 115 14.92 -1.06 -15.97
CA SER A 115 13.82 -1.12 -15.02
C SER A 115 14.26 -0.56 -13.65
N VAL A 116 13.29 -0.22 -12.80
CA VAL A 116 13.59 0.23 -11.42
C VAL A 116 14.39 -0.83 -10.64
N ARG A 117 14.24 -2.11 -10.98
CA ARG A 117 15.05 -3.19 -10.38
C ARG A 117 16.49 -3.13 -10.85
N ASP A 118 16.71 -2.91 -12.13
CA ASP A 118 18.06 -2.86 -12.70
C ASP A 118 18.82 -1.63 -12.18
N LEU A 119 18.12 -0.50 -11.98
CA LEU A 119 18.67 0.68 -11.30
C LEU A 119 19.08 0.39 -9.85
N ALA A 120 18.33 -0.46 -9.13
CA ALA A 120 18.67 -0.86 -7.76
C ALA A 120 19.92 -1.73 -7.71
N VAL A 121 20.08 -2.63 -8.67
CA VAL A 121 21.30 -3.44 -8.82
C VAL A 121 22.49 -2.55 -9.22
N LEU A 122 22.32 -1.68 -10.22
CA LEU A 122 23.36 -0.80 -10.73
C LEU A 122 23.91 0.16 -9.66
N THR A 123 23.03 0.66 -8.78
CA THR A 123 23.42 1.63 -7.75
C THR A 123 23.71 1.00 -6.39
N ASP A 124 23.62 -0.34 -6.28
CA ASP A 124 23.69 -1.10 -5.02
C ASP A 124 22.83 -0.49 -3.89
N VAL A 125 21.61 -0.11 -4.23
CA VAL A 125 20.69 0.59 -3.32
C VAL A 125 19.34 -0.12 -3.30
N PRO A 126 18.72 -0.31 -2.11
CA PRO A 126 17.43 -0.96 -2.02
C PRO A 126 16.35 -0.27 -2.86
N LEU A 127 15.51 -1.08 -3.50
CA LEU A 127 14.45 -0.66 -4.44
C LEU A 127 13.56 0.47 -3.91
N ARG A 128 13.24 0.44 -2.61
CA ARG A 128 12.41 1.49 -1.96
C ARG A 128 13.07 2.86 -2.04
N ARG A 129 14.40 2.94 -1.91
CA ARG A 129 15.17 4.18 -1.90
C ARG A 129 15.37 4.72 -3.32
N VAL A 130 15.59 3.84 -4.31
CA VAL A 130 15.57 4.20 -5.74
C VAL A 130 14.22 4.78 -6.14
N ARG A 131 13.10 4.16 -5.75
CA ARG A 131 11.75 4.72 -6.00
C ARG A 131 11.56 6.10 -5.40
N LYS A 132 12.04 6.31 -4.17
CA LYS A 132 11.98 7.62 -3.51
C LYS A 132 12.81 8.66 -4.27
N ASP A 133 14.01 8.30 -4.73
CA ASP A 133 14.86 9.19 -5.50
C ASP A 133 14.26 9.52 -6.87
N LEU A 134 13.58 8.56 -7.54
CA LEU A 134 12.83 8.80 -8.77
C LEU A 134 11.67 9.78 -8.57
N LEU A 135 10.88 9.61 -7.51
CA LEU A 135 9.81 10.54 -7.14
C LEU A 135 10.36 11.96 -6.90
N LEU A 136 11.48 12.09 -6.21
CA LEU A 136 12.13 13.39 -5.95
C LEU A 136 12.71 14.05 -7.20
N LEU A 137 12.98 13.26 -8.25
CA LEU A 137 13.41 13.76 -9.55
C LEU A 137 12.22 14.12 -10.47
N GLY A 138 10.97 13.95 -10.01
CA GLY A 138 9.78 14.11 -10.84
C GLY A 138 9.64 13.01 -11.91
N LEU A 139 10.51 12.00 -11.85
CA LEU A 139 10.47 10.86 -12.74
C LEU A 139 9.52 9.86 -12.12
N ASN A 140 8.25 9.92 -12.53
CA ASN A 140 7.37 8.79 -12.35
C ASN A 140 8.02 7.65 -13.09
N ALA A 141 8.62 6.72 -12.35
CA ALA A 141 9.08 5.46 -12.90
C ALA A 141 7.90 4.91 -13.68
N ARG A 142 7.93 5.05 -15.01
CA ARG A 142 6.95 4.42 -15.89
C ARG A 142 7.01 2.98 -15.44
N PRO A 143 5.94 2.41 -14.85
CA PRO A 143 5.99 1.02 -14.51
C PRO A 143 6.15 0.34 -15.86
N ALA A 144 7.38 -0.10 -16.19
CA ALA A 144 7.64 -1.06 -17.24
C ALA A 144 6.56 -2.11 -17.04
N GLY A 145 5.62 -2.15 -18.00
CA GLY A 145 4.28 -2.63 -17.77
C GLY A 145 4.34 -3.88 -16.93
N LYS A 146 3.93 -3.79 -15.66
CA LYS A 146 3.64 -5.01 -14.94
C LYS A 146 2.58 -5.67 -15.82
N PRO A 147 2.78 -6.89 -16.36
CA PRO A 147 1.62 -7.65 -16.79
C PRO A 147 0.66 -7.55 -15.63
N LYS A 148 -0.51 -6.99 -15.90
CA LYS A 148 -1.58 -6.85 -14.91
C LYS A 148 -1.80 -8.29 -14.48
N HIS A 149 -1.15 -8.74 -13.40
CA HIS A 149 -1.45 -10.03 -12.81
C HIS A 149 -2.93 -9.89 -12.56
N PRO A 150 -3.79 -10.65 -13.28
CA PRO A 150 -5.20 -10.53 -13.07
C PRO A 150 -5.34 -10.75 -11.57
N LYS A 151 -5.94 -9.78 -10.87
CA LYS A 151 -6.48 -10.10 -9.55
C LYS A 151 -7.35 -11.30 -9.86
N ARG A 152 -6.87 -12.49 -9.50
CA ARG A 152 -7.57 -13.73 -9.79
C ARG A 152 -8.79 -13.61 -8.93
N ASP A 153 -9.89 -13.16 -9.55
CA ASP A 153 -11.04 -12.69 -8.82
C ASP A 153 -11.44 -13.81 -7.86
N ALA A 154 -11.88 -13.46 -6.65
CA ALA A 154 -12.29 -14.49 -5.69
C ALA A 154 -13.34 -15.44 -6.31
N ALA A 155 -14.07 -14.98 -7.34
CA ALA A 155 -14.92 -15.79 -8.20
C ALA A 155 -14.16 -16.84 -9.03
N ASP A 156 -13.05 -16.49 -9.66
CA ASP A 156 -12.24 -17.40 -10.48
C ASP A 156 -11.52 -18.44 -9.64
N GLN A 157 -10.97 -18.06 -8.48
CA GLN A 157 -10.38 -19.03 -7.55
C GLN A 157 -11.44 -20.01 -7.01
N ARG A 158 -12.66 -19.54 -6.73
CA ARG A 158 -13.78 -20.42 -6.33
C ARG A 158 -14.18 -21.36 -7.46
N ARG A 159 -14.30 -20.86 -8.69
CA ARG A 159 -14.62 -21.68 -9.87
C ARG A 159 -13.57 -22.77 -10.10
N GLU A 160 -12.30 -22.44 -9.96
CA GLU A 160 -11.20 -23.41 -10.11
C GLU A 160 -11.25 -24.50 -9.04
N ARG A 161 -11.61 -24.16 -7.79
CA ARG A 161 -11.83 -25.16 -6.73
C ARG A 161 -13.02 -26.07 -7.00
N ILE A 162 -14.16 -25.50 -7.41
CA ILE A 162 -15.35 -26.26 -7.82
C ILE A 162 -15.02 -27.19 -8.99
N ALA A 163 -14.26 -26.70 -9.97
CA ALA A 163 -13.80 -27.49 -11.11
C ALA A 163 -12.84 -28.61 -10.69
N GLY A 164 -11.95 -28.35 -9.71
CA GLY A 164 -11.09 -29.36 -9.11
C GLY A 164 -11.88 -30.49 -8.47
N ASP A 165 -12.83 -30.17 -7.58
CA ASP A 165 -13.69 -31.17 -6.93
C ASP A 165 -14.49 -31.99 -7.96
N LEU A 166 -15.05 -31.35 -8.99
CA LEU A 166 -15.80 -32.02 -10.05
C LEU A 166 -14.93 -32.89 -10.98
N ARG A 167 -13.63 -32.57 -11.14
CA ARG A 167 -12.68 -33.43 -11.88
C ARG A 167 -12.31 -34.67 -11.08
N ILE A 168 -12.18 -34.53 -9.75
CA ILE A 168 -11.85 -35.63 -8.85
C ILE A 168 -13.03 -36.59 -8.73
N ASP A 169 -14.24 -36.06 -8.53
CA ASP A 169 -15.46 -36.86 -8.47
C ASP A 169 -16.61 -36.17 -9.22
N PRO A 170 -16.92 -36.61 -10.47
CA PRO A 170 -17.97 -36.03 -11.28
C PRO A 170 -19.37 -36.45 -10.79
N THR A 171 -19.51 -37.24 -9.73
CA THR A 171 -20.80 -37.71 -9.20
C THR A 171 -21.28 -36.90 -8.00
N ILE A 172 -20.46 -36.01 -7.43
CA ILE A 172 -20.83 -35.16 -6.28
C ILE A 172 -22.14 -34.39 -6.60
N PRO A 173 -23.18 -34.47 -5.74
CA PRO A 173 -24.42 -33.72 -5.95
C PRO A 173 -24.20 -32.20 -5.93
N SER A 174 -24.89 -31.46 -6.80
CA SER A 174 -24.68 -30.01 -6.94
C SER A 174 -25.03 -29.23 -5.66
N ILE A 175 -25.95 -29.78 -4.85
CA ILE A 175 -26.35 -29.21 -3.56
C ILE A 175 -25.22 -29.24 -2.52
N VAL A 176 -24.40 -30.31 -2.53
CA VAL A 176 -23.25 -30.46 -1.62
C VAL A 176 -22.18 -29.44 -1.98
N LEU A 177 -21.91 -29.25 -3.27
CA LEU A 177 -20.96 -28.22 -3.74
C LEU A 177 -21.46 -26.80 -3.44
N ALA A 178 -22.76 -26.53 -3.63
CA ALA A 178 -23.36 -25.23 -3.33
C ALA A 178 -23.19 -24.85 -1.85
N GLN A 179 -23.43 -25.80 -0.94
CA GLN A 179 -23.22 -25.62 0.50
C GLN A 179 -21.73 -25.44 0.85
N ARG A 180 -20.86 -26.31 0.33
CA ARG A 180 -19.41 -26.28 0.59
C ARG A 180 -18.77 -24.95 0.19
N TYR A 181 -19.13 -24.42 -0.96
CA TYR A 181 -18.54 -23.20 -1.51
C TYR A 181 -19.36 -21.93 -1.26
N ARG A 182 -20.49 -22.04 -0.55
CA ARG A 182 -21.44 -20.94 -0.27
C ARG A 182 -21.85 -20.21 -1.56
N VAL A 183 -22.24 -20.96 -2.59
CA VAL A 183 -22.67 -20.44 -3.89
C VAL A 183 -24.09 -20.92 -4.17
N SER A 184 -24.86 -20.16 -4.97
CA SER A 184 -26.19 -20.58 -5.39
C SER A 184 -26.14 -21.90 -6.18
N LEU A 185 -27.16 -22.74 -5.99
CA LEU A 185 -27.28 -24.01 -6.70
C LEU A 185 -27.30 -23.83 -8.24
N GLN A 186 -27.90 -22.73 -8.70
CA GLN A 186 -27.96 -22.39 -10.12
C GLN A 186 -26.57 -22.11 -10.70
N GLN A 187 -25.71 -21.42 -9.95
CA GLN A 187 -24.34 -21.13 -10.38
C GLN A 187 -23.51 -22.42 -10.50
N ILE A 188 -23.61 -23.34 -9.54
CA ILE A 188 -22.94 -24.66 -9.61
C ILE A 188 -23.40 -25.46 -10.84
N ARG A 189 -24.70 -25.42 -11.15
CA ARG A 189 -25.26 -26.10 -12.34
C ARG A 189 -24.70 -25.52 -13.64
N VAL A 190 -24.63 -24.20 -13.75
CA VAL A 190 -24.03 -23.50 -14.91
C VAL A 190 -22.55 -23.84 -15.05
N ASP A 191 -21.78 -23.79 -13.95
CA ASP A 191 -20.35 -24.08 -13.98
C ASP A 191 -20.10 -25.56 -14.33
N ARG A 192 -20.90 -26.48 -13.81
CA ARG A 192 -20.83 -27.91 -14.17
C ARG A 192 -21.12 -28.14 -15.64
N GLN A 193 -22.17 -27.49 -16.19
CA GLN A 193 -22.49 -27.57 -17.62
C GLN A 193 -21.35 -27.07 -18.52
N ARG A 194 -20.69 -25.97 -18.13
CA ARG A 194 -19.53 -25.43 -18.85
C ARG A 194 -18.34 -26.38 -18.81
N LEU A 195 -18.11 -27.03 -17.67
CA LEU A 195 -16.96 -27.93 -17.46
C LEU A 195 -17.13 -29.30 -18.13
N THR A 196 -18.34 -29.87 -18.15
CA THR A 196 -18.58 -31.18 -18.76
C THR A 196 -18.82 -31.13 -20.27
N GLY A 197 -18.87 -29.93 -20.87
CA GLY A 197 -19.11 -29.74 -22.30
C GLY A 197 -20.47 -30.28 -22.79
N SER A 198 -21.32 -30.72 -21.88
CA SER A 198 -22.54 -31.45 -22.18
C SER A 198 -23.71 -30.50 -22.31
N SER A 199 -23.75 -29.75 -23.42
CA SER A 199 -24.80 -28.81 -23.78
C SER A 199 -26.04 -29.47 -24.43
N GLY A 200 -26.07 -30.80 -24.54
CA GLY A 200 -27.19 -31.53 -25.13
C GLY A 200 -28.37 -31.73 -24.15
N PRO A 201 -29.63 -31.59 -24.61
CA PRO A 201 -30.83 -31.80 -23.78
C PRO A 201 -30.91 -33.21 -23.18
N GLU A 202 -30.30 -34.22 -23.81
CA GLU A 202 -30.23 -35.57 -23.27
C GLU A 202 -29.27 -35.72 -22.10
N ALA A 203 -28.10 -35.08 -22.15
CA ALA A 203 -27.15 -35.09 -21.05
C ALA A 203 -27.73 -34.38 -19.82
N GLN A 204 -28.47 -33.28 -20.06
CA GLN A 204 -29.21 -32.57 -19.01
C GLN A 204 -30.31 -33.44 -18.40
N ARG A 205 -31.05 -34.22 -19.21
CA ARG A 205 -32.05 -35.19 -18.73
C ARG A 205 -31.42 -36.31 -17.91
N ARG A 206 -30.28 -36.86 -18.34
CA ARG A 206 -29.55 -37.94 -17.62
C ARG A 206 -28.96 -37.44 -16.30
N ALA A 207 -28.29 -36.28 -16.29
CA ALA A 207 -27.73 -35.68 -15.08
C ALA A 207 -28.82 -35.31 -14.07
N SER A 208 -29.93 -34.73 -14.55
CA SER A 208 -31.08 -34.41 -13.69
C SER A 208 -31.73 -35.68 -13.13
N ALA A 209 -31.84 -36.75 -13.92
CA ALA A 209 -32.35 -38.03 -13.43
C ALA A 209 -31.42 -38.67 -12.38
N HIS A 210 -30.11 -38.59 -12.57
CA HIS A 210 -29.14 -39.08 -11.60
C HIS A 210 -29.19 -38.30 -10.28
N GLU A 211 -29.21 -36.96 -10.36
CA GLU A 211 -29.32 -36.08 -9.18
C GLU A 211 -30.64 -36.35 -8.41
N ARG A 212 -31.77 -36.49 -9.12
CA ARG A 212 -33.05 -36.87 -8.50
C ARG A 212 -32.96 -38.21 -7.79
N ARG A 213 -32.39 -39.25 -8.42
CA ARG A 213 -32.24 -40.58 -7.81
C ARG A 213 -31.32 -40.57 -6.60
N SER A 214 -30.31 -39.71 -6.59
CA SER A 214 -29.41 -39.54 -5.43
C SER A 214 -30.16 -38.90 -4.26
N VAL A 215 -30.94 -37.84 -4.52
CA VAL A 215 -31.76 -37.17 -3.48
C VAL A 215 -32.83 -38.12 -2.95
N ILE A 216 -33.51 -38.87 -3.83
CA ILE A 216 -34.52 -39.87 -3.44
C ILE A 216 -33.89 -40.95 -2.54
N ARG A 217 -32.72 -41.50 -2.90
CA ARG A 217 -32.02 -42.49 -2.07
C ARG A 217 -31.62 -41.93 -0.71
N SER A 218 -31.05 -40.72 -0.67
CA SER A 218 -30.67 -40.08 0.59
C SER A 218 -31.88 -39.77 1.48
N ALA A 219 -32.98 -39.31 0.89
CA ALA A 219 -34.19 -38.93 1.62
C ALA A 219 -34.95 -40.15 2.16
N LEU A 220 -35.02 -41.25 1.39
CA LEU A 220 -35.59 -42.52 1.82
C LEU A 220 -34.78 -43.19 2.93
N ALA A 221 -33.46 -43.00 2.97
CA ALA A 221 -32.62 -43.48 4.06
C ALA A 221 -32.90 -42.75 5.39
N SER A 222 -33.44 -41.53 5.32
CA SER A 222 -33.64 -40.65 6.49
C SER A 222 -35.09 -40.51 6.98
N ALA A 223 -36.12 -40.84 6.18
CA ALA A 223 -37.52 -40.60 6.57
C ALA A 223 -38.58 -41.38 5.75
N HIS A 224 -39.76 -41.59 6.36
CA HIS A 224 -40.98 -42.10 5.71
C HIS A 224 -41.65 -41.04 4.81
N LEU A 225 -40.96 -40.60 3.76
CA LEU A 225 -41.48 -39.57 2.84
C LEU A 225 -42.42 -40.17 1.80
N THR A 226 -43.52 -39.47 1.51
CA THR A 226 -44.44 -39.87 0.43
C THR A 226 -43.89 -39.45 -0.94
N VAL A 227 -44.45 -40.02 -2.01
CA VAL A 227 -44.11 -39.60 -3.39
C VAL A 227 -44.36 -38.11 -3.63
N ARG A 228 -45.32 -37.51 -2.92
CA ARG A 228 -45.65 -36.09 -3.04
C ARG A 228 -44.57 -35.21 -2.41
N ASP A 229 -44.02 -35.63 -1.27
CA ASP A 229 -42.93 -34.91 -0.58
C ASP A 229 -41.64 -34.99 -1.40
N LEU A 230 -41.32 -36.16 -1.96
CA LEU A 230 -40.18 -36.34 -2.87
C LEU A 230 -40.33 -35.52 -4.15
N ALA A 231 -41.54 -35.40 -4.70
CA ALA A 231 -41.84 -34.57 -5.86
C ALA A 231 -41.61 -33.07 -5.56
N ALA A 232 -42.02 -32.60 -4.39
CA ALA A 232 -41.79 -31.23 -3.94
C ALA A 232 -40.28 -30.95 -3.73
N LEU A 233 -39.56 -31.85 -3.06
CA LEU A 233 -38.12 -31.70 -2.80
C LEU A 233 -37.26 -31.65 -4.08
N THR A 234 -37.70 -32.35 -5.13
CA THR A 234 -36.95 -32.45 -6.39
C THR A 234 -37.51 -31.57 -7.50
N ASN A 235 -38.52 -30.74 -7.21
CA ASN A 235 -39.26 -29.94 -8.20
C ASN A 235 -39.63 -30.76 -9.46
N SER A 236 -40.16 -31.96 -9.26
CA SER A 236 -40.42 -32.93 -10.32
C SER A 236 -41.85 -33.47 -10.23
N SER A 237 -42.40 -33.93 -11.36
CA SER A 237 -43.75 -34.47 -11.35
C SER A 237 -43.82 -35.80 -10.57
N PRO A 238 -44.92 -36.09 -9.85
CA PRO A 238 -45.08 -37.37 -9.15
C PRO A 238 -44.92 -38.60 -10.05
N ARG A 239 -45.29 -38.48 -11.33
CA ARG A 239 -45.10 -39.53 -12.34
C ARG A 239 -43.62 -39.82 -12.60
N ALA A 240 -42.78 -38.78 -12.68
CA ALA A 240 -41.34 -38.94 -12.85
C ALA A 240 -40.71 -39.64 -11.63
N ILE A 241 -41.14 -39.27 -10.41
CA ILE A 241 -40.68 -39.91 -9.16
C ILE A 241 -41.05 -41.39 -9.11
N ARG A 242 -42.29 -41.76 -9.46
CA ARG A 242 -42.70 -43.18 -9.54
C ARG A 242 -41.86 -43.97 -10.54
N ASN A 243 -41.54 -43.39 -11.70
CA ASN A 243 -40.69 -44.03 -12.70
C ASN A 243 -39.25 -44.22 -12.19
N ASP A 244 -38.70 -43.23 -11.48
CA ASP A 244 -37.37 -43.33 -10.90
C ASP A 244 -37.33 -44.34 -9.73
N LEU A 245 -38.37 -44.44 -8.90
CA LEU A 245 -38.50 -45.46 -7.85
C LEU A 245 -38.57 -46.88 -8.42
N ARG A 246 -39.37 -47.09 -9.48
CA ARG A 246 -39.44 -48.37 -10.20
C ARG A 246 -38.07 -48.78 -10.76
N ARG A 247 -37.33 -47.85 -11.37
CA ARG A 247 -35.99 -48.12 -11.92
C ARG A 247 -34.95 -48.44 -10.85
N LEU A 248 -35.18 -48.03 -9.60
CA LEU A 248 -34.32 -48.34 -8.47
C LEU A 248 -34.77 -49.59 -7.70
N ASN A 249 -35.81 -50.30 -8.15
CA ASN A 249 -36.47 -51.41 -7.43
C ASN A 249 -36.90 -51.03 -6.00
N LEU A 250 -37.32 -49.78 -5.79
CA LEU A 250 -37.78 -49.29 -4.48
C LEU A 250 -39.31 -49.21 -4.46
N THR A 251 -39.92 -49.84 -3.47
CA THR A 251 -41.36 -49.73 -3.19
C THR A 251 -41.58 -48.67 -2.11
N VAL A 252 -42.30 -47.61 -2.46
CA VAL A 252 -42.79 -46.65 -1.46
C VAL A 252 -44.11 -47.17 -0.94
N ARG A 253 -44.27 -47.25 0.40
CA ARG A 253 -45.56 -47.56 1.02
C ARG A 253 -46.58 -46.53 0.52
N SER A 254 -47.56 -46.98 -0.26
CA SER A 254 -48.75 -46.17 -0.52
C SER A 254 -49.32 -45.77 0.83
N ALA A 255 -49.50 -44.47 1.06
CA ALA A 255 -50.22 -44.01 2.25
C ALA A 255 -51.54 -44.81 2.33
N PRO A 256 -51.92 -45.34 3.51
CA PRO A 256 -53.19 -46.04 3.66
C PRO A 256 -54.27 -45.12 3.10
N GLY A 257 -55.00 -45.63 2.10
CA GLY A 257 -55.97 -44.85 1.34
C GLY A 257 -56.91 -44.14 2.29
N ALA A 258 -57.09 -42.83 2.07
CA ALA A 258 -58.20 -42.11 2.65
C ALA A 258 -59.48 -42.88 2.27
N MET A 259 -60.08 -43.53 3.27
CA MET A 259 -61.42 -44.11 3.15
C MET A 259 -62.37 -43.03 2.66
N GLY A 260 -63.30 -43.47 1.81
CA GLY A 260 -64.04 -42.62 0.89
C GLY A 260 -64.79 -41.47 1.54
N ALA A 261 -64.73 -40.31 0.88
CA ALA A 261 -65.81 -39.35 0.98
C ALA A 261 -67.05 -39.97 0.29
N PRO A 262 -68.21 -40.05 0.96
CA PRO A 262 -69.42 -40.59 0.34
C PRO A 262 -69.82 -39.73 -0.86
N ASN A 263 -70.02 -40.41 -1.98
CA ASN A 263 -70.49 -39.85 -3.24
C ASN A 263 -71.96 -39.44 -3.09
N THR A 264 -72.23 -38.17 -2.76
CA THR A 264 -73.59 -37.62 -2.83
C THR A 264 -73.90 -37.33 -4.29
N ASN A 265 -74.53 -38.29 -4.97
CA ASN A 265 -75.23 -38.01 -6.23
C ASN A 265 -76.45 -37.12 -5.92
N PRO A 266 -76.67 -36.03 -6.68
CA PRO A 266 -77.97 -35.39 -6.71
C PRO A 266 -78.87 -36.20 -7.64
N THR A 267 -79.89 -36.84 -7.07
CA THR A 267 -81.04 -37.32 -7.84
C THR A 267 -82.00 -36.13 -8.02
N THR A 268 -82.44 -35.96 -9.27
CA THR A 268 -83.48 -35.06 -9.82
C THR A 268 -84.46 -34.43 -8.86
#